data_AF-A0A151RWK6-F1
#
_entry.id   AF-A0A151RWK6-F1
#
_cell.length_a   1.000
_cell.length_b   1.000
_cell.length_c   1.000
_cell.angle_alpha   90.00
_cell.angle_beta   90.00
_cell.angle_gamma   90.00
#
_symmetry.space_group_name_H-M   'P 1'
#
loop_
_entity.id
_entity.type
_entity.pdbx_description
1 polymer ?
#
loop_
_entity_poly.entity_id
_entity_poly.type
_entity_poly.pdbx_seq_one_letter_code
_entity_poly.pdbx_strand_id
1 'polypeptide(L)'
;VKLGDDEELGVKGSGAVQIKMYDDMVRTFDVWYVPGLQKNLISIGALDKQGYSFSGNDGHITVSKGALVVMKGKLQHGIYVMLGNSFQGTVSISHSIEQHVDNTKLWHCRLGHMSERGLVVLSKQGLLGGAVTGKLKFCESCVMGKQRRLKFNHGKHTSTEILQYVHSDLWGPSPVQFHGRSRYFVTFIDDYSRKVWVYFLKSKDEVFGRFKEWKTMVEKRTGKLVKTLRTNNGLDKSQHRWSLRLKSQIKKI
;
A
#
# COMPACT_ATOMS: atom_id res chain seq x y z
N VAL A 1 45.47 5.30 -23.57
CA VAL A 1 44.36 6.28 -23.67
C VAL A 1 44.99 7.62 -23.90
N LYS A 2 44.67 8.27 -25.03
CA LYS A 2 45.18 9.60 -25.34
C LYS A 2 44.31 10.65 -24.66
N LEU A 3 44.91 11.58 -23.95
CA LEU A 3 44.25 12.67 -23.23
C LEU A 3 44.15 13.92 -24.10
N GLY A 4 43.45 14.95 -23.58
CA GLY A 4 43.25 16.22 -24.29
C GLY A 4 44.49 17.10 -24.42
N ASP A 5 45.53 16.79 -23.65
CA ASP A 5 46.87 17.40 -23.67
C ASP A 5 47.89 16.56 -24.47
N ASP A 6 47.39 15.64 -25.31
CA ASP A 6 48.17 14.68 -26.10
C ASP A 6 49.00 13.66 -25.31
N GLU A 7 48.93 13.66 -23.97
CA GLU A 7 49.57 12.62 -23.17
C GLU A 7 48.89 11.25 -23.36
N GLU A 8 49.69 10.19 -23.33
CA GLU A 8 49.21 8.82 -23.43
C GLU A 8 49.34 8.08 -22.10
N LEU A 9 48.19 7.71 -21.53
CA LEU A 9 48.14 6.87 -20.33
C LEU A 9 48.00 5.40 -20.69
N GLY A 10 48.84 4.55 -20.07
CA GLY A 10 48.80 3.11 -20.25
C GLY A 10 47.56 2.45 -19.64
N VAL A 11 46.91 1.56 -20.40
CA VAL A 11 45.82 0.70 -19.92
C VAL A 11 46.43 -0.53 -19.26
N LYS A 12 46.15 -0.77 -17.98
CA LYS A 12 46.67 -1.93 -17.24
C LYS A 12 45.71 -3.12 -17.21
N GLY A 13 44.46 -2.93 -17.61
CA GLY A 13 43.49 -4.02 -17.70
C GLY A 13 42.15 -3.56 -18.25
N SER A 14 41.26 -4.51 -18.47
CA SER A 14 39.85 -4.28 -18.84
C SER A 14 38.94 -5.15 -17.98
N GLY A 15 37.72 -4.71 -17.77
CA GLY A 15 36.74 -5.46 -17.01
C GLY A 15 35.34 -4.89 -17.16
N ALA A 16 34.38 -5.46 -16.44
CA ALA A 16 33.01 -5.01 -16.43
C ALA A 16 32.67 -4.36 -15.08
N VAL A 17 32.06 -3.17 -15.10
CA VAL A 17 31.62 -2.46 -13.89
C VAL A 17 30.11 -2.28 -13.92
N GLN A 18 29.47 -2.57 -12.79
CA GLN A 18 28.06 -2.34 -12.56
C GLN A 18 27.82 -0.97 -11.93
N ILE A 19 26.93 -0.20 -12.55
CA ILE A 19 26.58 1.15 -12.13
C ILE A 19 25.06 1.20 -11.90
N LYS A 20 24.64 1.68 -10.74
CA LYS A 20 23.25 1.98 -10.44
C LYS A 20 22.89 3.35 -11.01
N MET A 21 21.92 3.40 -11.91
CA MET A 21 21.48 4.61 -12.58
C MET A 21 20.45 5.39 -11.74
N TYR A 22 20.07 6.58 -12.22
CA TYR A 22 19.06 7.45 -11.59
C TYR A 22 17.67 6.80 -11.44
N ASP A 23 17.38 5.76 -12.23
CA ASP A 23 16.13 4.99 -12.26
C ASP A 23 16.18 3.75 -11.35
N ASP A 24 17.19 3.65 -10.48
CA ASP A 24 17.52 2.50 -9.65
C ASP A 24 17.91 1.21 -10.41
N MET A 25 17.94 1.21 -11.75
CA MET A 25 18.39 0.06 -12.53
C MET A 25 19.91 -0.07 -12.52
N VAL A 26 20.39 -1.30 -12.37
CA VAL A 26 21.82 -1.62 -12.46
C VAL A 26 22.17 -1.97 -13.89
N ARG A 27 23.19 -1.31 -14.44
CA ARG A 27 23.66 -1.52 -15.81
C ARG A 27 25.16 -1.82 -15.81
N THR A 28 25.58 -2.77 -16.63
CA THR A 28 26.98 -3.21 -16.74
C THR A 28 27.65 -2.54 -17.92
N PHE A 29 28.87 -2.04 -17.72
CA PHE A 29 29.69 -1.41 -18.76
C PHE A 29 31.06 -2.05 -18.81
N ASP A 30 31.57 -2.30 -20.02
CA ASP A 30 32.97 -2.65 -20.22
C ASP A 30 33.83 -1.39 -20.04
N VAL A 31 34.87 -1.51 -19.22
CA VAL A 31 35.74 -0.41 -18.83
C VAL A 31 37.21 -0.80 -18.96
N TRP A 32 38.05 0.22 -19.04
CA TRP A 32 39.50 0.08 -18.95
C TRP A 32 39.98 0.53 -17.58
N TYR A 33 40.92 -0.21 -17.02
CA TYR A 33 41.65 0.18 -15.82
C TYR A 33 42.90 0.97 -16.22
N VAL A 34 42.88 2.26 -15.93
CA VAL A 34 43.94 3.22 -16.26
C VAL A 34 44.35 3.93 -14.96
N PRO A 35 45.37 3.42 -14.24
CA PRO A 35 45.75 3.98 -12.93
C PRO A 35 46.19 5.45 -12.98
N GLY A 36 46.66 5.92 -14.14
CA GLY A 36 47.05 7.32 -14.33
C GLY A 36 45.88 8.30 -14.36
N LEU A 37 44.64 7.82 -14.51
CA LEU A 37 43.44 8.66 -14.43
C LEU A 37 43.00 8.82 -12.98
N GLN A 38 42.99 10.07 -12.49
CA GLN A 38 42.52 10.39 -11.14
C GLN A 38 40.99 10.30 -10.99
N LYS A 39 40.25 10.31 -12.10
CA LYS A 39 38.79 10.23 -12.13
C LYS A 39 38.32 9.19 -13.13
N ASN A 40 37.21 8.54 -12.82
CA ASN A 40 36.52 7.67 -13.77
C ASN A 40 35.88 8.51 -14.87
N LEU A 41 36.15 8.17 -16.12
CA LEU A 41 35.62 8.87 -17.29
C LEU A 41 34.73 7.94 -18.09
N ILE A 42 33.63 8.49 -18.59
CA ILE A 42 32.74 7.81 -19.54
C ILE A 42 32.93 8.51 -20.89
N SER A 43 33.49 7.78 -21.85
CA SER A 43 33.74 8.31 -23.18
C SER A 43 32.44 8.40 -23.98
N ILE A 44 32.03 9.61 -24.33
CA ILE A 44 30.89 9.85 -25.24
C ILE A 44 31.15 9.18 -26.59
N GLY A 45 32.36 9.29 -27.13
CA GLY A 45 32.71 8.64 -28.40
C GLY A 45 32.69 7.11 -28.34
N ALA A 46 32.97 6.51 -27.18
CA ALA A 46 32.82 5.07 -27.01
C ALA A 46 31.35 4.64 -26.98
N LEU A 47 30.49 5.44 -26.33
CA LEU A 47 29.05 5.21 -26.31
C LEU A 47 28.43 5.46 -27.70
N ASP A 48 28.88 6.46 -28.44
CA ASP A 48 28.41 6.76 -29.80
C ASP A 48 28.64 5.57 -30.75
N LYS A 49 29.84 4.97 -30.70
CA LYS A 49 30.16 3.72 -31.42
C LYS A 49 29.26 2.54 -31.06
N GLN A 50 28.65 2.54 -29.87
CA GLN A 50 27.72 1.51 -29.41
C GLN A 50 26.24 1.85 -29.71
N GLY A 51 25.98 2.92 -30.47
CA GLY A 51 24.65 3.33 -30.92
C GLY A 51 23.83 4.09 -29.87
N TYR A 52 24.50 4.75 -28.92
CA TYR A 52 23.83 5.64 -27.98
C TYR A 52 23.66 7.04 -28.59
N SER A 53 22.56 7.69 -28.28
CA SER A 53 22.29 9.09 -28.62
C SER A 53 22.41 9.98 -27.39
N PHE A 54 22.79 11.23 -27.62
CA PHE A 54 23.06 12.21 -26.56
C PHE A 54 22.26 13.48 -26.84
N SER A 55 21.56 13.99 -25.83
CA SER A 55 20.89 15.27 -25.89
C SER A 55 21.20 16.07 -24.63
N GLY A 56 21.48 17.36 -24.78
CA GLY A 56 21.78 18.25 -23.66
C GLY A 56 21.04 19.57 -23.78
N ASN A 57 20.43 20.00 -22.68
CA ASN A 57 19.85 21.34 -22.53
C ASN A 57 19.86 21.75 -21.04
N ASP A 58 19.88 23.06 -20.75
CA ASP A 58 19.78 23.64 -19.40
C ASP A 58 20.78 23.04 -18.38
N GLY A 59 22.00 22.72 -18.83
CA GLY A 59 23.03 22.13 -17.97
C GLY A 59 22.80 20.66 -17.61
N HIS A 60 21.90 19.98 -18.31
CA HIS A 60 21.67 18.55 -18.20
C HIS A 60 22.08 17.82 -19.48
N ILE A 61 22.57 16.58 -19.34
CA ILE A 61 22.78 15.65 -20.46
C ILE A 61 21.97 14.40 -20.23
N THR A 62 21.38 13.89 -21.31
CA THR A 62 20.66 12.62 -21.35
C THR A 62 21.32 11.73 -22.40
N VAL A 63 21.62 10.50 -22.02
CA VAL A 63 22.12 9.47 -22.93
C VAL A 63 21.04 8.43 -23.10
N SER A 64 20.69 8.12 -24.34
CA SER A 64 19.60 7.21 -24.70
C SER A 64 20.07 6.12 -25.66
N LYS A 65 19.37 4.99 -25.68
CA LYS A 65 19.53 3.95 -26.71
C LYS A 65 18.15 3.64 -27.27
N GLY A 66 17.89 4.10 -28.49
CA GLY A 66 16.53 4.17 -29.01
C GLY A 66 15.64 5.08 -28.16
N ALA A 67 14.47 4.58 -27.75
CA ALA A 67 13.54 5.32 -26.89
C ALA A 67 13.89 5.26 -25.39
N LEU A 68 14.85 4.42 -24.98
CA LEU A 68 15.19 4.24 -23.58
C LEU A 68 16.27 5.23 -23.14
N VAL A 69 15.97 6.03 -22.11
CA VAL A 69 16.98 6.83 -21.42
C VAL A 69 17.83 5.91 -20.54
N VAL A 70 19.15 5.97 -20.74
CA VAL A 70 20.13 5.08 -20.10
C VAL A 70 20.89 5.77 -18.99
N MET A 71 21.21 7.05 -19.19
CA MET A 71 22.00 7.82 -18.24
C MET A 71 21.54 9.27 -18.26
N LYS A 72 21.62 9.92 -17.11
CA LYS A 72 21.48 11.37 -16.99
C LYS A 72 22.73 11.93 -16.32
N GLY A 73 23.13 13.13 -16.70
CA GLY A 73 24.22 13.86 -16.07
C GLY A 73 23.84 15.31 -15.85
N LYS A 74 24.53 15.95 -14.90
CA LYS A 74 24.41 17.38 -14.62
C LYS A 74 25.77 18.04 -14.82
N LEU A 75 25.78 19.17 -15.50
CA LEU A 75 26.98 19.98 -15.71
C LEU A 75 27.46 20.54 -14.37
N GLN A 76 28.69 20.23 -14.01
CA GLN A 76 29.37 20.78 -12.83
C GLN A 76 30.82 21.07 -13.21
N HIS A 77 31.27 22.32 -13.00
CA HIS A 77 32.64 22.73 -13.27
C HIS A 77 33.12 22.38 -14.69
N GLY A 78 32.26 22.57 -15.70
CA GLY A 78 32.58 22.33 -17.12
C GLY A 78 32.54 20.87 -17.58
N ILE A 79 32.22 19.90 -16.69
CA ILE A 79 32.10 18.48 -17.04
C ILE A 79 30.72 17.96 -16.61
N TYR A 80 30.14 17.07 -17.40
CA TYR A 80 28.92 16.38 -17.00
C TYR A 80 29.21 15.29 -15.97
N VAL A 81 28.69 15.45 -14.76
CA VAL A 81 28.75 14.44 -13.70
C VAL A 81 27.50 13.57 -13.79
N MET A 82 27.70 12.26 -13.92
CA MET A 82 26.61 11.29 -14.04
C MET A 82 25.77 11.24 -12.75
N LEU A 83 24.46 11.20 -12.92
CA LEU A 83 23.47 11.00 -11.86
C LEU A 83 23.28 9.49 -11.65
N GLY A 84 24.12 8.89 -10.81
CA GLY A 84 24.09 7.48 -10.45
C GLY A 84 25.20 7.12 -9.46
N ASN A 85 25.12 5.93 -8.88
CA ASN A 85 26.09 5.43 -7.90
C ASN A 85 26.79 4.19 -8.48
N SER A 86 28.12 4.20 -8.57
CA SER A 86 28.87 2.97 -8.86
C SER A 86 28.80 2.04 -7.65
N PHE A 87 28.60 0.74 -7.89
CA PHE A 87 28.84 -0.26 -6.86
C PHE A 87 30.36 -0.43 -6.74
N GLN A 88 30.97 0.06 -5.66
CA GLN A 88 32.28 -0.45 -5.29
C GLN A 88 32.08 -1.90 -4.86
N GLY A 89 32.63 -2.82 -5.67
CA GLY A 89 32.80 -4.20 -5.24
C GLY A 89 33.49 -4.22 -3.88
N THR A 90 32.92 -4.96 -2.95
CA THR A 90 33.48 -5.26 -1.65
C THR A 90 34.84 -5.92 -1.82
N VAL A 91 35.90 -5.13 -1.73
CA VAL A 91 37.17 -5.61 -1.17
C VAL A 91 37.21 -5.02 0.23
N SER A 92 37.02 -5.88 1.23
CA SER A 92 37.13 -5.55 2.64
C SER A 92 38.56 -5.11 2.95
N ILE A 93 38.83 -3.82 2.83
CA ILE A 93 39.97 -3.19 3.49
C ILE A 93 39.38 -2.34 4.60
N SER A 94 39.57 -2.81 5.83
CA SER A 94 39.29 -2.09 7.05
C SER A 94 40.16 -0.83 7.10
N HIS A 95 39.68 0.26 6.50
CA HIS A 95 40.14 1.60 6.82
C HIS A 95 39.00 2.32 7.52
N SER A 96 39.20 2.54 8.82
CA SER A 96 38.43 3.41 9.68
C SER A 96 38.46 4.83 9.14
N ILE A 97 37.53 5.14 8.25
CA ILE A 97 37.08 6.50 8.03
C ILE A 97 35.66 6.51 8.58
N GLU A 98 35.45 7.25 9.66
CA GLU A 98 34.16 7.53 10.27
C GLU A 98 33.29 8.35 9.30
N GLN A 99 32.90 7.76 8.17
CA GLN A 99 31.68 8.14 7.51
C GLN A 99 30.59 7.34 8.21
N HIS A 100 29.83 8.01 9.07
CA HIS A 100 28.61 7.47 9.66
C HIS A 100 27.62 7.10 8.54
N VAL A 101 27.77 5.91 7.98
CA VAL A 101 26.81 5.33 7.05
C VAL A 101 25.51 5.16 7.84
N ASP A 102 24.48 5.90 7.45
CA ASP A 102 23.15 5.80 8.02
C ASP A 102 22.58 4.39 7.78
N ASN A 103 22.87 3.50 8.72
CA ASN A 103 22.49 2.09 8.68
C ASN A 103 21.05 1.88 9.18
N THR A 104 20.27 2.95 9.38
CA THR A 104 18.91 2.89 9.92
C THR A 104 18.02 1.99 9.08
N LYS A 105 18.05 2.13 7.75
CA LYS A 105 17.22 1.31 6.85
C LYS A 105 17.64 -0.17 6.88
N LEU A 106 18.93 -0.44 7.01
CA LEU A 106 19.47 -1.80 7.09
C LEU A 106 19.01 -2.49 8.38
N TRP A 107 19.19 -1.84 9.53
CA TRP A 107 18.75 -2.36 10.82
C TRP A 107 17.24 -2.47 10.92
N HIS A 108 16.50 -1.51 10.36
CA HIS A 108 15.05 -1.59 10.21
C HIS A 108 14.62 -2.91 9.54
N CYS A 109 15.22 -3.25 8.41
CA CYS A 109 14.89 -4.49 7.70
C CYS A 109 15.37 -5.74 8.46
N ARG A 110 16.60 -5.75 8.99
CA ARG A 110 17.17 -6.90 9.73
C ARG A 110 16.38 -7.26 10.99
N LEU A 111 15.82 -6.26 11.68
CA LEU A 111 15.04 -6.43 12.89
C LEU A 111 13.54 -6.58 12.63
N GLY A 112 13.15 -7.04 11.44
CA GLY A 112 11.76 -7.32 11.12
C GLY A 112 10.88 -6.07 11.03
N HIS A 113 11.37 -5.04 10.33
CA HIS A 113 10.64 -3.77 10.15
C HIS A 113 10.35 -3.03 11.47
N MET A 114 11.34 -3.05 12.37
CA MET A 114 11.29 -2.38 13.67
C MET A 114 11.03 -0.87 13.53
N SER A 115 10.31 -0.28 14.48
CA SER A 115 10.03 1.15 14.47
C SER A 115 11.31 1.98 14.64
N GLU A 116 11.29 3.21 14.12
CA GLU A 116 12.37 4.19 14.33
C GLU A 116 12.68 4.38 15.83
N ARG A 117 11.64 4.44 16.67
CA ARG A 117 11.79 4.53 18.12
C ARG A 117 12.55 3.33 18.69
N GLY A 118 12.25 2.11 18.22
CA GLY A 118 12.95 0.90 18.63
C GLY A 118 14.42 0.93 18.24
N LEU A 119 14.72 1.38 17.02
CA LEU A 119 16.09 1.53 16.52
C LEU A 119 16.89 2.55 17.35
N VAL A 120 16.29 3.69 17.70
CA VAL A 120 16.92 4.70 18.56
C VAL A 120 17.25 4.14 19.94
N VAL A 121 16.35 3.34 20.55
CA VAL A 121 16.62 2.70 21.85
C VAL A 121 17.79 1.73 21.75
N LEU A 122 17.82 0.87 20.72
CA LEU A 122 18.91 -0.09 20.53
C LEU A 122 20.25 0.60 20.24
N SER A 123 20.22 1.70 19.48
CA SER A 123 21.42 2.52 19.22
C SER A 123 21.95 3.14 20.53
N LYS A 124 21.08 3.71 21.38
CA LYS A 124 21.46 4.26 22.69
C LYS A 124 22.02 3.21 23.64
N GLN A 125 21.54 1.98 23.55
CA GLN A 125 22.04 0.85 24.36
C GLN A 125 23.34 0.23 23.79
N GLY A 126 23.87 0.74 22.67
CA GLY A 126 25.07 0.22 22.04
C GLY A 126 24.90 -1.16 21.36
N LEU A 127 23.67 -1.66 21.25
CA LEU A 127 23.37 -3.01 20.74
C LEU A 127 23.46 -3.12 19.21
N LEU A 128 23.67 -2.00 18.51
CA LEU A 128 23.79 -1.93 17.05
C LEU A 128 25.25 -1.79 16.58
N GLY A 129 26.23 -2.13 17.42
CA GLY A 129 27.65 -2.14 17.06
C GLY A 129 28.21 -0.76 16.67
N GLY A 130 27.80 0.29 17.38
CA GLY A 130 28.23 1.67 17.10
C GLY A 130 27.55 2.34 15.90
N ALA A 131 26.56 1.69 15.28
CA ALA A 131 25.79 2.28 14.18
C ALA A 131 24.95 3.47 14.67
N VAL A 132 25.13 4.63 14.02
CA VAL A 132 24.26 5.79 14.20
C VAL A 132 22.96 5.53 13.45
N THR A 133 21.85 5.48 14.19
CA THR A 133 20.51 5.42 13.62
C THR A 133 19.93 6.82 13.52
N GLY A 134 19.67 7.28 12.31
CA GLY A 134 18.95 8.50 12.00
C GLY A 134 17.45 8.27 11.73
N LYS A 135 16.88 9.19 10.95
CA LYS A 135 15.45 9.17 10.60
C LYS A 135 15.14 8.05 9.62
N LEU A 136 14.16 7.22 9.94
CA LEU A 136 13.76 6.12 9.06
C LEU A 136 13.07 6.66 7.80
N LYS A 137 13.67 6.41 6.63
CA LYS A 137 13.05 6.69 5.33
C LYS A 137 11.82 5.83 5.10
N PHE A 138 10.97 6.26 4.16
CA PHE A 138 9.76 5.54 3.76
C PHE A 138 10.03 4.03 3.53
N CYS A 139 9.09 3.20 3.99
CA CYS A 139 9.15 1.76 3.82
C CYS A 139 7.79 1.24 3.37
N GLU A 140 7.70 0.86 2.10
CA GLU A 140 6.49 0.32 1.50
C GLU A 140 5.97 -0.91 2.26
N SER A 141 6.84 -1.88 2.58
CA SER A 141 6.47 -3.09 3.32
C SER A 141 5.86 -2.79 4.71
N CYS A 142 6.32 -1.73 5.37
CA CYS A 142 5.74 -1.30 6.65
C CYS A 142 4.34 -0.72 6.46
N VAL A 143 4.14 0.08 5.42
CA VAL A 143 2.84 0.68 5.14
C VAL A 143 1.86 -0.44 4.85
N MET A 144 2.19 -1.34 3.92
CA MET A 144 1.31 -2.45 3.54
C MET A 144 1.02 -3.39 4.73
N GLY A 145 2.03 -3.67 5.57
CA GLY A 145 1.87 -4.56 6.72
C GLY A 145 1.20 -3.94 7.95
N LYS A 146 1.32 -2.62 8.15
CA LYS A 146 0.81 -1.90 9.35
C LYS A 146 -0.36 -0.97 9.04
N GLN A 147 -0.82 -0.92 7.79
CA GLN A 147 -1.98 -0.11 7.42
C GLN A 147 -3.20 -0.58 8.19
N ARG A 148 -3.68 0.28 9.11
CA ARG A 148 -4.95 0.07 9.78
C ARG A 148 -6.07 0.53 8.86
N ARG A 149 -7.17 -0.24 8.81
CA ARG A 149 -8.41 0.20 8.19
C ARG A 149 -8.79 1.57 8.77
N LEU A 150 -9.00 2.56 7.91
CA LEU A 150 -9.43 3.89 8.34
C LEU A 150 -10.68 3.77 9.22
N LYS A 151 -10.79 4.64 10.23
CA LYS A 151 -11.99 4.72 11.04
C LYS A 151 -13.16 5.04 10.11
N PHE A 152 -14.23 4.27 10.22
CA PHE A 152 -15.47 4.63 9.57
C PHE A 152 -16.02 5.88 10.26
N ASN A 153 -16.53 6.82 9.47
CA ASN A 153 -17.35 7.88 10.02
C ASN A 153 -18.55 7.26 10.75
N HIS A 154 -18.83 7.71 11.96
CA HIS A 154 -20.04 7.30 12.66
C HIS A 154 -21.24 7.74 11.82
N GLY A 155 -22.05 6.79 11.35
CA GLY A 155 -23.34 7.11 10.78
C GLY A 155 -24.21 7.71 11.89
N LYS A 156 -24.52 9.01 11.80
CA LYS A 156 -25.55 9.62 12.64
C LYS A 156 -26.91 9.15 12.10
N HIS A 157 -27.56 8.28 12.86
CA HIS A 157 -28.95 7.91 12.65
C HIS A 157 -29.74 8.50 13.82
N THR A 158 -30.56 9.50 13.55
CA THR A 158 -31.48 10.09 14.53
C THR A 158 -32.88 9.90 14.01
N SER A 159 -33.53 8.81 14.42
CA SER A 159 -34.96 8.65 14.22
C SER A 159 -35.70 9.64 15.14
N THR A 160 -36.67 10.35 14.58
CA THR A 160 -37.50 11.36 15.26
C THR A 160 -38.89 10.85 15.63
N GLU A 161 -39.33 9.74 15.03
CA GLU A 161 -40.63 9.12 15.33
C GLU A 161 -40.59 7.59 15.24
N ILE A 162 -41.57 6.94 15.86
CA ILE A 162 -41.78 5.48 15.76
C ILE A 162 -41.98 5.06 14.29
N LEU A 163 -41.44 3.88 13.94
CA LEU A 163 -41.53 3.26 12.60
C LEU A 163 -40.84 4.06 11.48
N GLN A 164 -40.14 5.14 11.78
CA GLN A 164 -39.34 5.87 10.80
C GLN A 164 -38.17 5.03 10.28
N TYR A 165 -37.49 4.33 11.18
CA TYR A 165 -36.34 3.50 10.86
C TYR A 165 -36.42 2.20 11.64
N VAL A 166 -36.56 1.08 10.93
CA VAL A 166 -36.64 -0.24 11.51
C VAL A 166 -35.46 -1.07 11.03
N HIS A 167 -34.72 -1.63 11.98
CA HIS A 167 -33.68 -2.61 11.72
C HIS A 167 -34.30 -4.00 11.69
N SER A 168 -33.88 -4.82 10.73
CA SER A 168 -34.25 -6.23 10.68
C SER A 168 -33.05 -7.11 10.42
N ASP A 169 -32.98 -8.18 11.18
CA ASP A 169 -31.94 -9.20 11.06
C ASP A 169 -32.57 -10.60 11.09
N LEU A 170 -32.06 -11.47 10.21
CA LEU A 170 -32.44 -12.87 10.13
C LEU A 170 -31.29 -13.72 10.64
N TRP A 171 -31.51 -14.38 11.76
CA TRP A 171 -30.53 -15.25 12.36
C TRP A 171 -30.83 -16.74 12.07
N GLY A 172 -29.79 -17.52 11.87
CA GLY A 172 -29.84 -18.98 11.73
C GLY A 172 -29.13 -19.52 10.47
N PRO A 173 -29.11 -20.85 10.28
CA PRO A 173 -29.83 -21.84 11.09
C PRO A 173 -29.21 -22.07 12.47
N SER A 174 -30.06 -22.28 13.47
CA SER A 174 -29.67 -22.73 14.80
C SER A 174 -29.14 -24.17 14.76
N PRO A 175 -28.06 -24.49 15.49
CA PRO A 175 -27.64 -25.87 15.70
C PRO A 175 -28.70 -26.69 16.44
N VAL A 176 -29.43 -26.04 17.36
CA VAL A 176 -30.48 -26.66 18.20
C VAL A 176 -31.83 -26.10 17.80
N GLN A 177 -32.83 -26.97 17.64
CA GLN A 177 -34.18 -26.53 17.31
C GLN A 177 -34.79 -25.73 18.47
N PHE A 178 -35.40 -24.59 18.15
CA PHE A 178 -36.24 -23.85 19.08
C PHE A 178 -37.61 -24.52 19.23
N HIS A 179 -38.44 -23.95 20.12
CA HIS A 179 -39.86 -24.29 20.23
C HIS A 179 -40.54 -24.30 18.84
N GLY A 180 -41.35 -25.34 18.59
CA GLY A 180 -42.07 -25.51 17.34
C GLY A 180 -41.24 -26.00 16.14
N ARG A 181 -40.07 -26.63 16.37
CA ARG A 181 -39.13 -27.11 15.32
C ARG A 181 -38.57 -25.97 14.45
N SER A 182 -38.51 -24.76 14.99
CA SER A 182 -37.96 -23.59 14.32
C SER A 182 -36.43 -23.60 14.36
N ARG A 183 -35.78 -23.16 13.29
CA ARG A 183 -34.30 -23.06 13.21
C ARG A 183 -33.81 -21.67 12.89
N TYR A 184 -34.70 -20.74 12.58
CA TYR A 184 -34.37 -19.35 12.30
C TYR A 184 -35.22 -18.46 13.18
N PHE A 185 -34.79 -17.23 13.37
CA PHE A 185 -35.67 -16.18 13.85
C PHE A 185 -35.38 -14.88 13.12
N VAL A 186 -36.41 -14.09 12.89
CA VAL A 186 -36.29 -12.73 12.38
C VAL A 186 -36.61 -11.75 13.49
N THR A 187 -35.80 -10.69 13.57
CA THR A 187 -36.06 -9.55 14.45
C THR A 187 -36.49 -8.34 13.64
N PHE A 188 -37.40 -7.56 14.22
CA PHE A 188 -37.71 -6.20 13.79
C PHE A 188 -37.48 -5.30 15.01
N ILE A 189 -36.66 -4.27 14.86
CA ILE A 189 -36.25 -3.38 15.94
C ILE A 189 -36.52 -1.96 15.48
N ASP A 190 -37.45 -1.29 16.14
CA ASP A 190 -37.68 0.13 15.91
C ASP A 190 -36.55 0.96 16.51
N ASP A 191 -35.96 1.85 15.72
CA ASP A 191 -34.80 2.63 16.15
C ASP A 191 -35.17 3.68 17.21
N TYR A 192 -36.35 4.31 17.09
CA TYR A 192 -36.82 5.35 18.01
C TYR A 192 -37.29 4.79 19.35
N SER A 193 -38.28 3.89 19.37
CA SER A 193 -38.83 3.32 20.61
C SER A 193 -38.00 2.21 21.22
N ARG A 194 -36.99 1.70 20.48
CA ARG A 194 -36.18 0.52 20.85
C ARG A 194 -37.02 -0.76 21.02
N LYS A 195 -38.27 -0.77 20.57
CA LYS A 195 -39.15 -1.93 20.66
C LYS A 195 -38.67 -3.04 19.71
N VAL A 196 -38.61 -4.25 20.25
CA VAL A 196 -38.15 -5.45 19.54
C VAL A 196 -39.32 -6.41 19.34
N TRP A 197 -39.47 -6.90 18.12
CA TRP A 197 -40.33 -8.02 17.78
C TRP A 197 -39.48 -9.19 17.29
N VAL A 198 -39.72 -10.38 17.84
CA VAL A 198 -39.00 -11.60 17.47
C VAL A 198 -40.01 -12.62 16.95
N TYR A 199 -39.72 -13.22 15.80
CA TYR A 199 -40.54 -14.27 15.20
C TYR A 199 -39.68 -15.48 14.87
N PHE A 200 -40.02 -16.64 15.44
CA PHE A 200 -39.37 -17.92 15.14
C PHE A 200 -39.91 -18.51 13.83
N LEU A 201 -39.01 -19.09 13.02
CA LEU A 201 -39.29 -19.60 11.69
C LEU A 201 -38.68 -20.99 11.50
N LYS A 202 -39.35 -21.86 10.75
CA LYS A 202 -38.81 -23.18 10.37
C LYS A 202 -37.87 -23.06 9.17
N SER A 203 -38.19 -22.15 8.26
CA SER A 203 -37.45 -21.89 7.02
C SER A 203 -37.22 -20.39 6.76
N LYS A 204 -36.24 -20.05 5.90
CA LYS A 204 -35.97 -18.65 5.51
C LYS A 204 -37.11 -18.04 4.66
N ASP A 205 -37.90 -18.87 3.98
CA ASP A 205 -38.96 -18.40 3.07
C ASP A 205 -40.16 -17.78 3.83
N GLU A 206 -40.34 -18.14 5.10
CA GLU A 206 -41.41 -17.62 5.97
C GLU A 206 -41.23 -16.14 6.35
N VAL A 207 -40.02 -15.58 6.21
CA VAL A 207 -39.68 -14.20 6.60
C VAL A 207 -40.61 -13.19 5.95
N PHE A 208 -40.88 -13.35 4.64
CA PHE A 208 -41.71 -12.40 3.90
C PHE A 208 -43.18 -12.40 4.37
N GLY A 209 -43.71 -13.59 4.70
CA GLY A 209 -45.05 -13.73 5.26
C GLY A 209 -45.14 -13.06 6.63
N ARG A 210 -44.20 -13.38 7.53
CA ARG A 210 -44.11 -12.75 8.86
C ARG A 210 -43.93 -11.24 8.81
N PHE A 211 -43.16 -10.72 7.85
CA PHE A 211 -43.02 -9.28 7.67
C PHE A 211 -44.35 -8.61 7.30
N LYS A 212 -45.13 -9.18 6.39
CA LYS A 212 -46.44 -8.61 6.02
C LYS A 212 -47.37 -8.56 7.22
N GLU A 213 -47.47 -9.68 7.95
CA GLU A 213 -48.27 -9.76 9.18
C GLU A 213 -47.81 -8.72 10.21
N TRP A 214 -46.50 -8.63 10.44
CA TRP A 214 -45.90 -7.65 11.35
C TRP A 214 -46.17 -6.21 10.91
N LYS A 215 -45.92 -5.86 9.64
CA LYS A 215 -46.14 -4.52 9.09
C LYS A 215 -47.60 -4.10 9.28
N THR A 216 -48.55 -4.92 8.86
CA THR A 216 -49.98 -4.63 9.03
C THR A 216 -50.36 -4.46 10.50
N MET A 217 -49.80 -5.29 11.39
CA MET A 217 -50.07 -5.21 12.82
C MET A 217 -49.54 -3.91 13.46
N VAL A 218 -48.29 -3.52 13.16
CA VAL A 218 -47.69 -2.31 13.76
C VAL A 218 -48.28 -1.03 13.20
N GLU A 219 -48.61 -0.99 11.91
CA GLU A 219 -49.21 0.19 11.28
C GLU A 219 -50.63 0.42 11.77
N LYS A 220 -51.43 -0.64 11.93
CA LYS A 220 -52.79 -0.54 12.49
C LYS A 220 -52.79 -0.12 13.97
N ARG A 221 -51.85 -0.62 14.77
CA ARG A 221 -51.79 -0.31 16.21
C ARG A 221 -51.30 1.10 16.51
N THR A 222 -50.39 1.62 15.68
CA THR A 222 -49.76 2.93 15.92
C THR A 222 -50.35 4.06 15.09
N GLY A 223 -51.09 3.72 14.01
CA GLY A 223 -51.54 4.70 13.01
C GLY A 223 -50.41 5.30 12.16
N LYS A 224 -49.18 4.77 12.29
CA LYS A 224 -47.97 5.24 11.60
C LYS A 224 -47.49 4.20 10.61
N LEU A 225 -46.94 4.65 9.47
CA LEU A 225 -46.41 3.76 8.44
C LEU A 225 -44.92 3.46 8.64
N VAL A 226 -44.48 2.28 8.23
CA VAL A 226 -43.05 1.93 8.22
C VAL A 226 -42.36 2.65 7.08
N LYS A 227 -41.52 3.64 7.39
CA LYS A 227 -40.87 4.50 6.37
C LYS A 227 -39.58 3.89 5.82
N THR A 228 -38.75 3.32 6.69
CA THR A 228 -37.45 2.75 6.28
C THR A 228 -37.22 1.42 6.97
N LEU A 229 -36.85 0.40 6.18
CA LEU A 229 -36.39 -0.88 6.69
C LEU A 229 -34.94 -1.12 6.27
N ARG A 230 -34.08 -1.30 7.26
CA ARG A 230 -32.68 -1.69 7.07
C ARG A 230 -32.52 -3.16 7.37
N THR A 231 -32.12 -3.91 6.35
CA THR A 231 -31.71 -5.32 6.47
C THR A 231 -30.20 -5.41 6.31
N ASN A 232 -29.55 -6.38 6.98
CA ASN A 232 -28.18 -6.71 6.63
C ASN A 232 -28.16 -7.36 5.23
N ASN A 233 -27.19 -6.95 4.40
CA ASN A 233 -26.94 -7.61 3.13
C ASN A 233 -26.15 -8.88 3.40
N GLY A 234 -26.78 -9.88 4.02
CA GLY A 234 -26.15 -11.18 4.17
C GLY A 234 -25.77 -11.77 2.80
N LEU A 235 -24.61 -12.40 2.73
CA LEU A 235 -23.93 -12.83 1.48
C LEU A 235 -24.67 -13.95 0.73
N ASP A 236 -25.76 -14.47 1.27
CA ASP A 236 -26.55 -15.55 0.69
C ASP A 236 -27.52 -15.00 -0.38
N LYS A 237 -27.51 -15.59 -1.58
CA LYS A 237 -28.42 -15.24 -2.69
C LYS A 237 -29.90 -15.31 -2.28
N SER A 238 -30.25 -16.21 -1.35
CA SER A 238 -31.61 -16.29 -0.80
C SER A 238 -31.96 -15.07 0.06
N GLN A 239 -30.99 -14.53 0.81
CA GLN A 239 -31.14 -13.30 1.60
C GLN A 239 -31.29 -12.05 0.75
N HIS A 240 -30.56 -12.00 -0.38
CA HIS A 240 -30.70 -10.93 -1.35
C HIS A 240 -32.11 -10.87 -1.95
N ARG A 241 -32.69 -12.02 -2.33
CA ARG A 241 -34.00 -12.08 -2.98
C ARG A 241 -35.15 -11.60 -2.09
N TRP A 242 -35.16 -11.92 -0.79
CA TRP A 242 -36.23 -11.43 0.11
C TRP A 242 -36.01 -9.99 0.57
N SER A 243 -34.76 -9.55 0.80
CA SER A 243 -34.50 -8.15 1.18
C SER A 243 -35.00 -7.15 0.13
N LEU A 244 -34.90 -7.51 -1.16
CA LEU A 244 -35.48 -6.76 -2.28
C LEU A 244 -37.02 -6.75 -2.23
N ARG A 245 -37.64 -7.91 -1.96
CA ARG A 245 -39.10 -8.01 -1.82
C ARG A 245 -39.63 -7.15 -0.67
N LEU A 246 -38.94 -7.11 0.47
CA LEU A 246 -39.31 -6.26 1.60
C LEU A 246 -39.22 -4.77 1.26
N LYS A 247 -38.08 -4.34 0.68
CA LYS A 247 -37.87 -2.94 0.26
C LYS A 247 -38.90 -2.48 -0.77
N SER A 248 -39.36 -3.38 -1.66
CA SER A 248 -40.42 -3.08 -2.63
C SER A 248 -41.77 -2.72 -2.01
N GLN A 249 -42.09 -3.23 -0.81
CA GLN A 249 -43.35 -2.95 -0.10
C GLN A 249 -43.32 -1.64 0.68
N ILE A 250 -42.15 -1.01 0.79
CA ILE A 250 -41.96 0.27 1.48
C ILE A 250 -41.89 1.41 0.45
N LYS A 251 -41.29 1.17 -0.71
CA LYS A 251 -41.26 2.14 -1.84
C LYS A 251 -42.59 2.35 -2.57
N LYS A 252 -43.65 1.62 -2.21
CA LYS A 252 -45.00 1.77 -2.80
C LYS A 252 -45.88 2.78 -2.03
N ILE A 253 -45.27 3.62 -1.20
CA ILE A 253 -45.89 4.72 -0.46
C ILE A 253 -45.43 6.02 -1.11
#